data_AF-A0A2G2WR02-F1
#
_entry.id   AF-A0A2G2WR02-F1
#
_cell.length_a   1.000
_cell.length_b   1.000
_cell.length_c   1.000
_cell.angle_alpha   90.00
_cell.angle_beta   90.00
_cell.angle_gamma   90.00
#
_symmetry.space_group_name_H-M   'P 1'
#
loop_
_entity.id
_entity.type
_entity.pdbx_description
1 polymer ?
#
loop_
_entity_poly.entity_id
_entity_poly.type
_entity_poly.pdbx_seq_one_letter_code
_entity_poly.pdbx_strand_id
1 'polypeptide(L)'
;MLNNCIRAYPPSKVRCKVYDFSRLLRGALKFELVPRGDIWTSLFDNHFPGKEDTGLYFLASERERSEIYTALVEFLRNKDSVMRKLINDVEMVLITKSLICMNTTRAI
;
A
#
# COMPACT_ATOMS: atom_id res chain seq x y z
N MET A 1 14.65 17.28 -4.40
CA MET A 1 14.85 15.82 -4.46
C MET A 1 13.99 15.16 -3.38
N LEU A 2 12.82 14.61 -3.72
CA LEU A 2 11.84 14.02 -2.78
C LEU A 2 11.99 12.50 -2.58
N ASN A 3 12.87 11.84 -3.34
CA ASN A 3 12.88 10.37 -3.48
C ASN A 3 13.45 9.58 -2.29
N ASN A 4 13.89 10.23 -1.20
CA ASN A 4 14.52 9.55 -0.07
C ASN A 4 13.61 9.40 1.16
N CYS A 5 12.38 9.93 1.12
CA CYS A 5 11.51 10.00 2.30
C CYS A 5 10.73 8.71 2.58
N ILE A 6 10.55 7.85 1.58
CA ILE A 6 9.77 6.60 1.69
C ILE A 6 10.61 5.44 1.19
N ARG A 7 10.68 4.36 1.97
CA ARG A 7 11.36 3.11 1.61
C ARG A 7 10.40 1.94 1.64
N ALA A 8 10.60 1.01 0.71
CA ALA A 8 9.86 -0.24 0.63
C ALA A 8 10.62 -1.37 1.35
N TYR A 9 9.90 -2.20 2.09
CA TYR A 9 10.42 -3.34 2.83
C TYR A 9 9.56 -4.57 2.56
N PRO A 10 10.15 -5.74 2.29
CA PRO A 10 9.39 -6.98 2.23
C PRO A 10 8.89 -7.40 3.63
N PRO A 11 7.73 -8.07 3.73
CA PRO A 11 7.32 -8.75 4.97
C PRO A 11 8.25 -9.93 5.28
N SER A 12 8.13 -10.51 6.48
CA SER A 12 8.92 -11.68 6.89
C SER A 12 8.63 -12.94 6.07
N LYS A 13 7.40 -13.06 5.55
CA LYS A 13 6.97 -14.10 4.60
C LYS A 13 6.32 -13.42 3.41
N VAL A 14 6.78 -13.73 2.21
CA VAL A 14 6.25 -13.20 0.95
C VAL A 14 6.21 -14.33 -0.08
N ARG A 15 5.19 -14.33 -0.95
CA ARG A 15 5.14 -15.28 -2.07
C ARG A 15 6.27 -14.98 -3.07
N CYS A 16 6.93 -16.00 -3.59
CA CYS A 16 8.06 -15.83 -4.51
C CYS A 16 7.73 -14.90 -5.70
N LYS A 17 6.55 -15.07 -6.32
CA LYS A 17 6.09 -14.21 -7.43
C LYS A 17 6.04 -12.72 -7.05
N VAL A 18 5.63 -12.41 -5.82
CA VAL A 18 5.55 -11.04 -5.32
C VAL A 18 6.93 -10.48 -5.02
N TYR A 19 7.82 -11.31 -4.46
CA TYR A 19 9.22 -10.94 -4.27
C TYR A 19 9.91 -10.63 -5.61
N ASP A 20 9.76 -11.49 -6.61
CA ASP A 20 10.36 -11.30 -7.93
C ASP A 20 9.81 -10.04 -8.62
N PHE A 21 8.50 -9.81 -8.53
CA PHE A 21 7.88 -8.57 -9.01
C PHE A 21 8.43 -7.33 -8.27
N SER A 22 8.62 -7.38 -6.95
CA SER A 22 9.15 -6.25 -6.18
C SER A 22 10.52 -5.77 -6.67
N ARG A 23 11.33 -6.65 -7.24
CA ARG A 23 12.67 -6.32 -7.78
C ARG A 23 12.60 -5.48 -9.06
N LEU A 24 11.44 -5.45 -9.73
CA LEU A 24 11.14 -4.61 -10.89
C LEU A 24 10.74 -3.18 -10.48
N LEU A 25 10.34 -2.96 -9.23
CA LEU A 25 9.92 -1.66 -8.69
C LEU A 25 11.14 -0.76 -8.41
N ARG A 26 11.81 -0.29 -9.46
CA ARG A 26 12.97 0.60 -9.37
C ARG A 26 12.58 2.04 -9.72
N GLY A 27 13.14 2.99 -8.97
CA GLY A 27 12.97 4.42 -9.23
C GLY A 27 11.65 5.00 -8.70
N ALA A 28 11.20 6.09 -9.30
CA ALA A 28 9.99 6.80 -8.88
C ALA A 28 8.73 6.10 -9.42
N LEU A 29 7.85 5.67 -8.52
CA LEU A 29 6.56 5.07 -8.86
C LEU A 29 5.47 6.15 -8.94
N LYS A 30 4.81 6.25 -10.09
CA LYS A 30 3.59 7.07 -10.27
C LYS A 30 2.35 6.21 -10.06
N PHE A 31 1.44 6.66 -9.20
CA PHE A 31 0.19 6.00 -8.88
C PHE A 31 -1.00 6.86 -9.31
N GLU A 32 -2.10 6.19 -9.61
CA GLU A 32 -3.42 6.79 -9.72
C GLU A 32 -4.09 6.80 -8.34
N LEU A 33 -4.81 7.88 -8.03
CA LEU A 33 -5.65 7.96 -6.84
C LEU A 33 -7.06 7.49 -7.21
N VAL A 34 -7.55 6.47 -6.54
CA VAL A 34 -8.86 5.88 -6.82
C VAL A 34 -9.69 5.75 -5.54
N PRO A 35 -11.03 5.92 -5.61
CA PRO A 35 -11.89 5.66 -4.46
C PRO A 35 -11.71 4.22 -3.97
N ARG A 36 -11.65 4.04 -2.65
CA ARG A 36 -11.43 2.70 -2.07
C ARG A 36 -12.55 1.73 -2.45
N GLY A 37 -13.80 2.19 -2.49
CA GLY A 37 -14.98 1.38 -2.82
C GLY A 37 -14.85 0.63 -4.16
N ASP A 38 -14.39 1.33 -5.19
CA ASP A 38 -14.26 0.79 -6.55
C ASP A 38 -13.25 -0.36 -6.64
N ILE A 39 -12.19 -0.28 -5.82
CA ILE A 39 -11.12 -1.28 -5.76
C ILE A 39 -11.49 -2.45 -4.84
N TRP A 40 -12.17 -2.17 -3.72
CA TRP A 40 -12.41 -3.18 -2.70
C TRP A 40 -13.31 -4.31 -3.19
N THR A 41 -14.38 -3.97 -3.89
CA THR A 41 -15.30 -4.96 -4.44
C THR A 41 -14.69 -5.70 -5.63
N SER A 42 -13.93 -5.01 -6.49
CA SER A 42 -13.37 -5.62 -7.70
C SER A 42 -12.18 -6.55 -7.45
N LEU A 43 -11.27 -6.20 -6.53
CA LEU A 43 -10.04 -6.97 -6.31
C LEU A 43 -10.10 -7.91 -5.10
N PHE A 44 -10.83 -7.53 -4.05
CA PHE A 44 -10.82 -8.27 -2.79
C PHE A 44 -12.15 -8.96 -2.48
N ASP A 45 -13.17 -8.82 -3.34
CA ASP A 45 -14.52 -9.34 -3.08
C ASP A 45 -15.02 -8.94 -1.68
N ASN A 46 -14.77 -7.68 -1.31
CA ASN A 46 -15.05 -7.12 0.00
C ASN A 46 -14.30 -7.75 1.21
N HIS A 47 -13.37 -8.67 0.99
CA HIS A 47 -12.48 -9.19 2.03
C HIS A 47 -11.39 -8.18 2.36
N PHE A 48 -10.94 -8.16 3.62
CA PHE A 48 -9.82 -7.31 4.03
C PHE A 48 -8.49 -8.05 3.81
N PRO A 49 -7.52 -7.47 3.06
CA PRO A 49 -6.24 -8.11 2.87
C PRO A 49 -5.51 -8.22 4.21
N GLY A 50 -5.08 -9.44 4.52
CA GLY A 50 -4.35 -9.76 5.73
C GLY A 50 -2.85 -9.49 5.60
N LYS A 51 -2.10 -9.86 6.65
CA LYS A 51 -0.64 -9.81 6.62
C LYS A 51 -0.06 -10.69 5.51
N GLU A 52 -0.66 -11.85 5.27
CA GLU A 52 -0.21 -12.82 4.26
C GLU A 52 -0.48 -12.34 2.82
N ASP A 53 -1.40 -11.39 2.64
CA ASP A 53 -1.71 -10.76 1.34
C ASP A 53 -0.84 -9.52 1.08
N THR A 54 -0.04 -9.10 2.07
CA THR A 54 0.82 -7.92 1.95
C THR A 54 2.09 -8.25 1.19
N GLY A 55 2.33 -7.58 0.06
CA GLY A 55 3.56 -7.76 -0.70
C GLY A 55 4.75 -6.92 -0.24
N LEU A 56 4.48 -5.66 0.17
CA LEU A 56 5.50 -4.69 0.58
C LEU A 56 4.93 -3.73 1.63
N TYR A 57 5.79 -3.28 2.54
CA TYR A 57 5.53 -2.16 3.43
C TYR A 57 6.28 -0.92 2.94
N PHE A 58 5.57 0.19 2.76
CA PHE A 58 6.18 1.49 2.50
C PHE A 58 6.22 2.27 3.82
N LEU A 59 7.41 2.61 4.29
CA LEU A 59 7.62 3.31 5.56
C LEU A 59 8.41 4.59 5.32
N ALA A 60 8.17 5.59 6.17
CA ALA A 60 9.02 6.76 6.22
C ALA A 60 10.47 6.34 6.54
N SER A 61 11.44 6.98 5.90
CA SER A 61 12.86 6.77 6.17
C SER A 61 13.22 7.20 7.61
N GLU A 62 14.31 6.65 8.19
CA GLU A 62 14.75 6.97 9.56
C GLU A 62 15.05 8.44 9.84
N ARG A 63 15.22 9.28 8.81
CA ARG A 63 15.08 10.73 8.97
C ARG A 63 13.60 11.03 9.20
N GLU A 64 13.23 10.92 10.47
CA GLU A 64 12.11 11.54 11.20
C GLU A 64 10.87 11.87 10.38
N ARG A 65 9.73 11.27 10.77
CA ARG A 65 8.38 11.86 10.62
C ARG A 65 8.22 12.71 9.37
N SER A 66 8.49 12.14 8.20
CA SER A 66 8.40 12.91 6.96
C SER A 66 6.99 13.50 6.88
N GLU A 67 6.88 14.83 7.01
CA GLU A 67 5.59 15.54 6.94
C GLU A 67 4.85 15.16 5.67
N ILE A 68 5.60 14.89 4.59
CA ILE A 68 5.09 14.37 3.32
C ILE A 68 4.47 12.98 3.47
N TYR A 69 5.12 12.04 4.16
CA TYR A 69 4.57 10.71 4.41
C TYR A 69 3.29 10.81 5.27
N THR A 70 3.34 11.60 6.35
CA THR A 70 2.17 11.82 7.22
C THR A 70 1.02 12.45 6.44
N ALA A 71 1.28 13.52 5.70
CA ALA A 71 0.28 14.20 4.87
C ALA A 71 -0.31 13.26 3.81
N LEU A 72 0.50 12.39 3.19
CA LEU A 72 0.02 11.39 2.23
C LEU A 72 -0.93 10.38 2.90
N VAL A 73 -0.55 9.84 4.06
CA VAL A 73 -1.39 8.88 4.81
C VAL A 73 -2.71 9.52 5.25
N GLU A 74 -2.66 10.74 5.78
CA GLU A 74 -3.85 11.50 6.17
C GLU A 74 -4.73 11.85 4.98
N PHE A 75 -4.13 12.27 3.87
CA PHE A 75 -4.85 12.56 2.63
C PHE A 75 -5.63 11.34 2.12
N LEU A 76 -4.99 10.18 2.05
CA LEU A 76 -5.63 8.92 1.63
C LEU A 76 -6.77 8.53 2.57
N ARG A 77 -6.57 8.69 3.88
CA ARG A 77 -7.58 8.40 4.90
C ARG A 77 -8.79 9.33 4.78
N ASN A 78 -8.56 10.64 4.69
CA ASN A 78 -9.63 11.65 4.64
C ASN A 78 -10.45 11.58 3.35
N LYS A 79 -9.85 11.11 2.26
CA LYS A 79 -10.51 10.95 0.96
C LYS A 79 -11.11 9.55 0.73
N ASP A 80 -11.02 8.65 1.71
CA ASP A 80 -11.33 7.22 1.56
C ASP A 80 -10.82 6.64 0.23
N SER A 81 -9.55 6.93 -0.08
CA SER A 81 -8.94 6.63 -1.37
C SER A 81 -7.70 5.76 -1.20
N VAL A 82 -7.38 5.00 -2.25
CA VAL A 82 -6.18 4.17 -2.33
C VAL A 82 -5.34 4.58 -3.53
N MET A 83 -4.08 4.17 -3.54
CA MET A 83 -3.19 4.39 -4.68
C MET A 83 -3.07 3.12 -5.51
N ARG A 84 -3.32 3.20 -6.80
CA ARG A 84 -3.32 2.08 -7.74
C ARG A 84 -2.24 2.26 -8.81
N LYS A 85 -1.65 1.17 -9.27
CA LYS A 85 -0.77 1.16 -10.45
C LYS A 85 -0.78 -0.21 -11.13
N LEU A 86 -0.90 -0.23 -12.45
CA LEU A 86 -0.68 -1.43 -13.27
C LEU A 86 0.76 -1.47 -13.77
N ILE A 87 1.46 -2.59 -13.59
CA ILE A 87 2.81 -2.82 -14.11
C ILE A 87 2.89 -4.24 -14.65
N ASN A 88 3.17 -4.41 -15.94
CA ASN A 88 3.31 -5.73 -16.59
C ASN A 88 2.18 -6.70 -16.19
N ASP A 89 0.93 -6.23 -16.32
CA ASP A 89 -0.30 -6.97 -15.98
C ASP A 89 -0.48 -7.31 -14.50
N VAL A 90 0.41 -6.83 -13.63
CA VAL A 90 0.26 -6.93 -12.17
C VAL A 90 -0.31 -5.62 -11.64
N GLU A 91 -1.47 -5.73 -11.02
CA GLU A 91 -2.11 -4.61 -10.33
C GLU A 91 -1.55 -4.46 -8.91
N MET A 92 -0.99 -3.29 -8.64
CA MET A 92 -0.45 -2.91 -7.34
C MET A 92 -1.39 -1.90 -6.68
N VAL A 93 -1.80 -2.19 -5.45
CA VAL A 93 -2.64 -1.30 -4.64
C VAL A 93 -1.92 -0.98 -3.33
N LEU A 94 -1.79 0.32 -3.03
CA LEU A 94 -1.25 0.84 -1.78
C LEU A 94 -2.39 1.28 -0.87
N ILE A 95 -2.41 0.69 0.32
CA ILE A 95 -3.44 0.88 1.34
C ILE A 95 -2.75 1.35 2.62
N THR A 96 -3.37 2.27 3.35
CA THR A 96 -2.84 2.70 4.65
C THR A 96 -3.13 1.64 5.71
N LYS A 97 -2.12 1.29 6.53
CA LYS A 97 -2.23 0.17 7.50
C LYS A 97 -3.35 0.35 8.54
N SER A 98 -3.73 1.59 8.88
CA SER A 98 -4.89 1.84 9.75
C SER A 98 -6.18 1.26 9.18
N LEU A 99 -6.33 1.20 7.85
CA LEU A 99 -7.49 0.60 7.19
C LEU A 99 -7.55 -0.92 7.39
N ILE A 100 -6.40 -1.58 7.54
CA ILE A 100 -6.30 -3.03 7.83
C ILE A 100 -6.68 -3.31 9.29
N CYS A 101 -6.36 -2.41 10.22
CA CYS A 101 -6.58 -2.61 11.65
C CYS A 101 -7.96 -2.15 12.17
N MET A 102 -8.63 -1.19 11.50
CA MET A 102 -9.92 -0.65 11.98
C MET A 102 -11.09 -1.65 11.90
N ASN A 103 -10.98 -2.73 11.13
CA ASN A 103 -12.06 -3.71 10.97
C ASN A 103 -11.76 -5.10 11.57
N THR A 104 -10.58 -5.30 12.18
CA THR A 104 -10.27 -6.52 12.92
C THR A 104 -10.93 -6.62 14.30
N THR A 105 -11.72 -5.62 14.73
CA THR A 105 -12.47 -5.64 16.00
C THR A 105 -13.97 -5.86 15.82
N ARG A 106 -14.35 -6.74 14.89
CA ARG A 106 -15.67 -7.38 14.90
C ARG A 106 -15.52 -8.87 14.66
N ALA A 107 -15.01 -9.57 15.68
CA ALA A 107 -15.32 -10.97 15.91
C ALA A 107 -16.34 -11.00 17.06
N ILE A 108 -17.47 -11.64 16.80
CA ILE A 108 -18.55 -11.94 17.75
C ILE A 108 -18.00 -12.89 18.82
#